data_AF-A0A9P7C3H3-F1
#
_entry.id   AF-A0A9P7C3H3-F1
#
_cell.length_a   1.000
_cell.length_b   1.000
_cell.length_c   1.000
_cell.angle_alpha   90.00
_cell.angle_beta   90.00
_cell.angle_gamma   90.00
#
_symmetry.space_group_name_H-M   'P 1'
#
loop_
_entity.id
_entity.type
_entity.pdbx_description
1 polymer ?
#
loop_
_entity_poly.entity_id
_entity_poly.type
_entity_poly.pdbx_seq_one_letter_code
_entity_poly.pdbx_strand_id
1 'polypeptide(L)'
;MSIYNTSKYDKSRARTAAPRPRLINGRPMPPQQRMMQNPQFQQAQSFQSEPAFDEFQLVSSAKHGQHHLMDFKTNKKVDFKTFTPPVKLHRKEPDRIPYRQYIQQLQQQQQQQQQQQQQNGGKPPAQLKNAATGLTEVQPPPTHGPKTGADTSLIAPMGGATRNKQMLFKKRTKQIYLAKEDTRELKEQEQRPWILEDIEGQNNYTGTLEGGQRSDYMLFVLAENGFKVVPVDRWYKFQPKRNFKTLSIEEAEEQLKKQQKQESQRWMMLNRREQESNVEDAAPRHKFKVVDNGEKR
;
A
#
# COMPACT_ATOMS: atom_id res chain seq x y z
N MET A 1 -12.61 26.31 -3.15
CA MET A 1 -13.65 25.83 -2.22
C MET A 1 -12.94 25.29 -0.99
N SER A 2 -13.23 25.81 0.21
CA SER A 2 -12.57 25.44 1.45
C SER A 2 -13.61 24.93 2.44
N ILE A 3 -13.35 23.76 3.05
CA ILE A 3 -14.26 23.11 3.99
C ILE A 3 -13.65 23.08 5.39
N TYR A 4 -13.97 24.09 6.20
CA TYR A 4 -13.67 24.06 7.63
C TYR A 4 -14.83 23.45 8.41
N ASN A 5 -14.52 22.48 9.27
CA ASN A 5 -15.45 21.67 10.01
C ASN A 5 -15.61 22.23 11.44
N THR A 6 -16.82 22.62 11.84
CA THR A 6 -17.09 23.30 13.12
C THR A 6 -17.69 22.34 14.17
N SER A 7 -16.84 21.85 15.06
CA SER A 7 -17.25 21.01 16.19
C SER A 7 -18.01 21.80 17.26
N LYS A 8 -19.31 21.53 17.42
CA LYS A 8 -20.11 22.04 18.54
C LYS A 8 -19.86 21.21 19.80
N TYR A 9 -19.41 21.84 20.88
CA TYR A 9 -19.34 21.23 22.21
C TYR A 9 -20.68 21.34 22.94
N ASP A 10 -21.23 20.20 23.37
CA ASP A 10 -22.37 20.15 24.30
C ASP A 10 -21.87 20.24 25.75
N LYS A 11 -22.48 21.12 26.55
CA LYS A 11 -22.18 21.33 27.98
C LYS A 11 -23.45 21.14 28.81
N SER A 12 -23.81 19.88 29.09
CA SER A 12 -24.98 19.58 29.93
C SER A 12 -24.82 18.30 30.77
N ARG A 13 -23.90 18.30 31.75
CA ARG A 13 -23.91 17.27 32.81
C ARG A 13 -23.40 17.78 34.17
N ALA A 14 -24.24 18.57 34.83
CA ALA A 14 -24.06 18.90 36.25
C ALA A 14 -24.13 17.61 37.09
N ARG A 15 -23.17 17.40 38.01
CA ARG A 15 -23.19 16.29 38.96
C ARG A 15 -23.77 16.78 40.29
N THR A 16 -24.78 16.06 40.79
CA THR A 16 -25.46 16.33 42.05
C THR A 16 -24.50 16.18 43.24
N ALA A 17 -24.49 17.16 44.15
CA ALA A 17 -23.71 17.09 45.39
C ALA A 17 -24.56 16.54 46.56
N ALA A 18 -23.94 15.80 47.47
CA ALA A 18 -24.60 15.18 48.62
C ALA A 18 -24.89 16.18 49.76
N PRO A 19 -25.92 15.94 50.60
CA PRO A 19 -26.32 16.86 51.67
C PRO A 19 -25.36 16.83 52.87
N ARG A 20 -25.20 17.98 53.54
CA ARG A 20 -24.46 18.11 54.82
C ARG A 20 -25.41 17.94 56.02
N PRO A 21 -24.93 17.40 57.16
CA PRO A 21 -25.77 17.21 58.36
C PRO A 21 -26.09 18.53 59.07
N ARG A 22 -27.22 18.55 59.78
CA ARG A 22 -27.63 19.66 60.66
C ARG A 22 -26.86 19.61 61.99
N LEU A 23 -26.47 20.77 62.51
CA LEU A 23 -25.98 20.94 63.89
C LEU A 23 -27.02 21.68 64.72
N ILE A 24 -27.09 21.32 66.00
CA ILE A 24 -28.15 21.71 66.96
C ILE A 24 -27.74 22.98 67.73
N ASN A 25 -28.74 23.78 68.10
CA ASN A 25 -28.56 25.05 68.83
C ASN A 25 -27.89 24.86 70.21
N GLY A 26 -26.86 25.67 70.48
CA GLY A 26 -26.29 25.95 71.81
C GLY A 26 -26.32 27.46 72.10
N ARG A 27 -26.48 27.84 73.36
CA ARG A 27 -26.82 29.22 73.80
C ARG A 27 -25.64 30.21 73.77
N PRO A 28 -25.89 31.53 73.66
CA PRO A 28 -24.83 32.56 73.61
C PRO A 28 -24.22 32.87 74.99
N MET A 29 -22.94 33.24 74.98
CA MET A 29 -22.19 33.80 76.13
C MET A 29 -22.01 35.33 75.95
N PRO A 30 -21.90 36.10 77.05
CA PRO A 30 -21.76 37.56 76.99
C PRO A 30 -20.35 38.01 76.56
N PRO A 31 -20.19 39.26 76.07
CA PRO A 31 -18.95 39.72 75.48
C PRO A 31 -17.90 40.08 76.54
N GLN A 32 -16.70 39.50 76.44
CA GLN A 32 -15.51 40.10 77.05
C GLN A 32 -14.89 41.09 76.06
N GLN A 33 -14.70 42.33 76.51
CA GLN A 33 -13.91 43.33 75.79
C GLN A 33 -12.46 42.84 75.71
N ARG A 34 -11.95 42.58 74.50
CA ARG A 34 -10.51 42.62 74.24
C ARG A 34 -10.20 43.80 73.33
N MET A 35 -9.22 44.55 73.81
CA MET A 35 -8.70 45.81 73.31
C MET A 35 -8.42 45.77 71.80
N MET A 36 -8.65 46.89 71.11
CA MET A 36 -8.16 47.08 69.74
C MET A 36 -6.65 46.90 69.72
N GLN A 37 -6.18 45.80 69.13
CA GLN A 37 -4.77 45.65 68.77
C GLN A 37 -4.65 45.87 67.27
N ASN A 38 -3.88 46.90 66.92
CA ASN A 38 -3.65 47.34 65.55
C ASN A 38 -3.12 46.16 64.70
N PRO A 39 -3.77 45.75 63.60
CA PRO A 39 -3.24 44.70 62.75
C PRO A 39 -2.03 45.24 62.01
N GLN A 40 -0.84 45.01 62.57
CA GLN A 40 0.38 45.03 61.76
C GLN A 40 0.17 44.03 60.63
N PHE A 41 0.27 44.53 59.38
CA PHE A 41 0.45 43.69 58.21
C PHE A 41 1.80 42.97 58.35
N GLN A 42 1.81 41.85 59.08
CA GLN A 42 2.82 40.83 58.87
C GLN A 42 2.55 40.27 57.48
N GLN A 43 3.35 40.72 56.52
CA GLN A 43 3.50 40.05 55.24
C GLN A 43 3.96 38.62 55.57
N ALA A 44 3.00 37.69 55.57
CA ALA A 44 3.32 36.28 55.62
C ALA A 44 4.08 35.97 54.32
N GLN A 45 5.42 35.97 54.41
CA GLN A 45 6.26 35.47 53.34
C GLN A 45 5.88 34.01 53.14
N SER A 46 5.11 33.76 52.08
CA SER A 46 4.85 32.42 51.61
C SER A 46 6.17 31.92 51.05
N PHE A 47 6.95 31.26 51.90
CA PHE A 47 8.07 30.43 51.48
C PHE A 47 7.49 29.31 50.61
N GLN A 48 7.42 29.58 49.30
CA GLN A 48 7.14 28.56 48.31
C GLN A 48 8.34 27.61 48.35
N SER A 49 8.13 26.42 48.90
CA SER A 49 9.10 25.34 48.77
C SER A 49 9.29 25.07 47.28
N GLU A 50 10.48 25.34 46.75
CA GLU A 50 10.77 25.01 45.36
C GLU A 50 10.56 23.49 45.15
N PRO A 51 9.86 23.09 44.08
CA PRO A 51 9.69 21.68 43.78
C PRO A 51 11.06 21.03 43.54
N ALA A 52 11.30 19.89 44.19
CA ALA A 52 12.51 19.11 43.96
C ALA A 52 12.53 18.59 42.51
N PHE A 53 13.63 18.83 41.80
CA PHE A 53 13.85 18.39 40.43
C PHE A 53 15.07 17.46 40.37
N ASP A 54 14.94 16.37 39.60
CA ASP A 54 16.07 15.53 39.21
C ASP A 54 16.63 16.01 37.87
N GLU A 55 17.84 16.56 37.87
CA GLU A 55 18.53 17.01 36.65
C GLU A 55 19.37 15.88 36.03
N PHE A 56 19.23 15.68 34.71
CA PHE A 56 19.97 14.66 33.97
C PHE A 56 20.70 15.28 32.78
N GLN A 57 22.00 14.98 32.64
CA GLN A 57 22.79 15.47 31.52
C GLN A 57 22.37 14.78 30.21
N LEU A 58 22.16 15.55 29.14
CA LEU A 58 21.95 15.02 27.79
C LEU A 58 23.24 15.13 26.98
N VAL A 59 23.72 14.00 26.45
CA VAL A 59 24.94 13.92 25.64
C VAL A 59 24.61 13.38 24.26
N SER A 60 25.06 14.03 23.18
CA SER A 60 24.86 13.52 21.83
C SER A 60 25.77 12.32 21.54
N SER A 61 25.23 11.29 20.89
CA SER A 61 26.05 10.19 20.40
C SER A 61 26.83 10.60 19.15
N ALA A 62 28.11 10.23 19.09
CA ALA A 62 28.78 10.04 17.81
C ALA A 62 28.00 9.00 16.97
N LYS A 63 27.95 9.20 15.64
CA LYS A 63 27.22 8.33 14.71
C LYS A 63 27.94 6.99 14.50
N HIS A 64 27.84 6.08 15.48
CA HIS A 64 28.41 4.74 15.38
C HIS A 64 27.40 3.77 14.73
N GLY A 65 27.38 3.77 13.40
CA GLY A 65 26.44 2.97 12.61
C GLY A 65 25.07 3.64 12.45
N GLN A 66 24.08 2.83 12.09
CA GLN A 66 22.68 3.24 11.92
C GLN A 66 21.82 2.57 12.99
N HIS A 67 20.87 3.31 13.56
CA HIS A 67 20.00 2.83 14.62
C HIS A 67 18.56 2.73 14.10
N HIS A 68 17.95 1.57 14.31
CA HIS A 68 16.64 1.24 13.75
C HIS A 68 15.70 0.75 14.84
N LEU A 69 14.43 1.12 14.75
CA LEU A 69 13.40 0.69 15.69
C LEU A 69 12.67 -0.55 15.17
N MET A 70 12.51 -1.55 16.04
CA MET A 70 11.77 -2.79 15.75
C MET A 70 10.49 -2.83 16.57
N ASP A 71 9.35 -2.72 15.90
CA ASP A 71 8.02 -2.62 16.48
C ASP A 71 7.25 -3.94 16.25
N PHE A 72 7.15 -4.77 17.29
CA PHE A 72 6.51 -6.08 17.22
C PHE A 72 4.99 -5.97 17.36
N LYS A 73 4.26 -6.25 16.27
CA LYS A 73 2.80 -6.28 16.25
C LYS A 73 2.27 -7.65 16.67
N THR A 74 2.43 -7.95 17.95
CA THR A 74 1.90 -9.15 18.61
C THR A 74 1.08 -8.83 19.86
N ASN A 75 0.03 -9.62 20.11
CA ASN A 75 -0.71 -9.56 21.37
C ASN A 75 0.06 -10.22 22.53
N LYS A 76 1.04 -11.08 22.22
CA LYS A 76 1.97 -11.68 23.18
C LYS A 76 3.20 -10.80 23.33
N LYS A 77 3.75 -10.71 24.55
CA LYS A 77 5.07 -10.11 24.81
C LYS A 77 6.14 -10.91 24.08
N VAL A 78 7.10 -10.22 23.47
CA VAL A 78 8.24 -10.81 22.75
C VAL A 78 9.49 -10.62 23.60
N ASP A 79 10.02 -11.71 24.15
CA ASP A 79 11.22 -11.70 24.98
C ASP A 79 12.36 -12.43 24.25
N PHE A 80 13.40 -11.72 23.82
CA PHE A 80 14.52 -12.32 23.06
C PHE A 80 15.25 -13.46 23.79
N LYS A 81 15.09 -13.58 25.11
CA LYS A 81 15.63 -14.68 25.92
C LYS A 81 14.93 -16.02 25.67
N THR A 82 13.73 -16.04 25.08
CA THR A 82 12.97 -17.27 24.77
C THR A 82 13.20 -17.78 23.35
N PHE A 83 14.00 -17.08 22.54
CA PHE A 83 14.30 -17.49 21.17
C PHE A 83 15.42 -18.52 21.19
N THR A 84 15.25 -19.64 20.48
CA THR A 84 16.29 -20.67 20.36
C THR A 84 17.45 -20.14 19.51
N PRO A 85 18.67 -19.97 20.08
CA PRO A 85 19.81 -19.42 19.34
C PRO A 85 20.35 -20.43 18.31
N PRO A 86 20.99 -19.98 17.22
CA PRO A 86 21.23 -18.59 16.84
C PRO A 86 19.99 -17.91 16.26
N VAL A 87 19.71 -16.69 16.72
CA VAL A 87 18.67 -15.83 16.14
C VAL A 87 19.26 -15.12 14.92
N LYS A 88 18.63 -15.28 13.76
CA LYS A 88 19.07 -14.68 12.51
C LYS A 88 18.15 -13.52 12.12
N LEU A 89 18.76 -12.42 11.69
CA LEU A 89 18.08 -11.30 11.05
C LEU A 89 18.67 -11.12 9.65
N HIS A 90 17.88 -11.41 8.61
CA HIS A 90 18.30 -11.31 7.21
C HIS A 90 17.27 -10.54 6.37
N ARG A 91 17.67 -9.96 5.24
CA ARG A 91 16.70 -9.40 4.27
C ARG A 91 16.14 -10.56 3.45
N LYS A 92 14.83 -10.59 3.23
CA LYS A 92 14.24 -11.57 2.30
C LYS A 92 14.80 -11.30 0.90
N GLU A 93 15.56 -12.27 0.36
CA GLU A 93 15.99 -12.20 -1.03
C GLU A 93 14.78 -12.32 -1.97
N PRO A 94 14.77 -11.58 -3.09
CA PRO A 94 13.70 -11.70 -4.06
C PRO A 94 13.83 -13.04 -4.80
N ASP A 95 12.72 -13.77 -4.91
CA ASP A 95 12.59 -14.94 -5.79
C ASP A 95 12.75 -14.58 -7.29
N ARG A 96 12.87 -13.27 -7.60
CA ARG A 96 13.20 -12.73 -8.92
C ARG A 96 14.63 -12.21 -8.98
N ILE A 97 15.29 -12.56 -10.08
CA ILE A 97 16.53 -11.96 -10.60
C ILE A 97 16.55 -10.44 -10.32
N PRO A 98 17.53 -9.91 -9.55
CA PRO A 98 17.68 -8.48 -9.31
C PRO A 98 17.70 -7.70 -10.62
N TYR A 99 17.06 -6.52 -10.65
CA TYR A 99 16.84 -5.78 -11.90
C TYR A 99 18.13 -5.50 -12.70
N ARG A 100 19.25 -5.31 -12.00
CA ARG A 100 20.57 -5.13 -12.61
C ARG A 100 20.99 -6.31 -13.50
N GLN A 101 20.75 -7.55 -13.04
CA GLN A 101 21.01 -8.77 -13.82
C GLN A 101 20.03 -8.89 -15.00
N TYR A 102 18.76 -8.51 -14.82
CA TYR A 102 17.76 -8.48 -15.90
C TYR A 102 18.16 -7.52 -17.03
N ILE A 103 18.64 -6.31 -16.71
CA ILE A 103 19.12 -5.35 -17.73
C ILE A 103 20.37 -5.84 -18.44
N GLN A 104 21.31 -6.46 -17.71
CA GLN A 104 22.51 -7.06 -18.31
C GLN A 104 22.13 -8.18 -19.30
N GLN A 105 21.16 -9.02 -18.95
CA GLN A 105 20.65 -10.08 -19.82
C GLN A 105 19.93 -9.51 -21.06
N LEU A 106 19.14 -8.44 -20.91
CA LEU A 106 18.53 -7.73 -22.04
C LEU A 106 19.57 -7.11 -22.99
N GLN A 107 20.64 -6.52 -22.47
CA GLN A 107 21.72 -5.98 -23.30
C GLN A 107 22.44 -7.08 -24.08
N GLN A 108 22.79 -8.20 -23.43
CA GLN A 108 23.39 -9.35 -24.11
C GLN A 108 22.48 -9.91 -25.21
N GLN A 109 21.18 -10.02 -24.95
CA GLN A 109 20.22 -10.51 -25.93
C GLN A 109 20.05 -9.56 -27.13
N GLN A 110 20.10 -8.24 -26.91
CA GLN A 110 20.12 -7.26 -28.00
C GLN A 110 21.42 -7.32 -28.82
N GLN A 111 22.58 -7.49 -28.17
CA GLN A 111 23.86 -7.66 -28.87
C GLN A 111 23.88 -8.92 -29.75
N GLN A 112 23.35 -10.04 -29.24
CA GLN A 112 23.22 -11.29 -30.02
C GLN A 112 22.30 -11.13 -31.23
N GLN A 113 21.16 -10.43 -31.09
CA GLN A 113 20.26 -10.16 -32.23
C GLN A 113 20.92 -9.27 -33.29
N GLN A 114 21.72 -8.28 -32.89
CA GLN A 114 22.49 -7.44 -33.84
C GLN A 114 23.55 -8.26 -34.59
N GLN A 115 24.25 -9.18 -33.91
CA GLN A 115 25.22 -10.07 -34.55
C GLN A 115 24.56 -11.03 -35.55
N GLN A 116 23.40 -11.60 -35.22
CA GLN A 116 22.65 -12.48 -36.15
C GLN A 116 22.14 -11.73 -37.39
N GLN A 117 21.69 -10.48 -37.24
CA GLN A 117 21.27 -9.66 -38.39
C GLN A 117 22.43 -9.28 -39.32
N GLN A 118 23.64 -9.12 -38.79
CA GLN A 118 24.84 -8.88 -39.61
C GLN A 118 25.30 -10.15 -40.37
N GLN A 119 25.14 -11.34 -39.79
CA GLN A 119 25.51 -12.60 -40.45
C GLN A 119 24.50 -13.04 -41.53
N ASN A 120 23.20 -12.79 -41.36
CA ASN A 120 22.16 -13.13 -42.35
C ASN A 120 21.87 -12.02 -43.39
N GLY A 121 22.61 -10.90 -43.38
CA GLY A 121 22.39 -9.74 -44.27
C GLY A 121 22.85 -9.89 -45.73
N GLY A 122 23.18 -11.11 -46.18
CA GLY A 122 23.81 -11.35 -47.49
C GLY A 122 22.86 -11.90 -48.57
N LYS A 123 22.48 -11.04 -49.52
CA LYS A 123 21.73 -11.27 -50.79
C LYS A 123 20.19 -11.26 -50.70
N PRO A 124 19.51 -10.26 -51.29
CA PRO A 124 18.12 -10.42 -51.74
C PRO A 124 18.06 -11.28 -53.03
N PRO A 125 17.03 -12.11 -53.24
CA PRO A 125 16.89 -12.91 -54.44
C PRO A 125 16.51 -12.05 -55.65
N ALA A 126 17.39 -11.96 -56.63
CA ALA A 126 17.11 -11.33 -57.91
C ALA A 126 16.13 -12.19 -58.74
N GLN A 127 14.85 -11.82 -58.74
CA GLN A 127 13.88 -12.41 -59.66
C GLN A 127 14.05 -11.81 -61.06
N LEU A 128 14.69 -12.57 -61.96
CA LEU A 128 14.63 -12.30 -63.40
C LEU A 128 13.16 -12.29 -63.88
N LYS A 129 12.83 -11.30 -64.70
CA LYS A 129 11.70 -11.37 -65.63
C LYS A 129 12.19 -11.02 -67.02
N ASN A 130 12.41 -12.06 -67.83
CA ASN A 130 12.74 -11.93 -69.25
C ASN A 130 11.47 -11.68 -70.07
N ALA A 131 11.62 -10.95 -71.18
CA ALA A 131 10.90 -11.08 -72.45
C ALA A 131 9.34 -11.01 -72.45
N ALA A 132 8.65 -10.52 -73.49
CA ALA A 132 8.99 -9.68 -74.65
C ALA A 132 7.65 -9.32 -75.35
N THR A 133 7.73 -8.62 -76.48
CA THR A 133 6.69 -8.42 -77.53
C THR A 133 5.98 -7.06 -77.53
N GLY A 134 6.00 -6.39 -78.67
CA GLY A 134 5.21 -5.16 -78.93
C GLY A 134 5.99 -4.01 -79.55
N LEU A 135 6.50 -4.18 -80.78
CA LEU A 135 6.97 -3.07 -81.62
C LEU A 135 5.76 -2.31 -82.18
N THR A 136 5.73 -0.97 -82.11
CA THR A 136 5.32 -0.05 -83.21
C THR A 136 5.86 1.37 -82.95
N GLU A 137 6.32 2.04 -84.00
CA GLU A 137 6.76 3.46 -84.03
C GLU A 137 5.53 4.37 -84.36
N VAL A 138 5.46 5.71 -84.28
CA VAL A 138 6.42 6.83 -84.32
C VAL A 138 5.80 8.06 -83.58
N GLN A 139 6.57 9.14 -83.44
CA GLN A 139 6.17 10.56 -83.28
C GLN A 139 6.10 11.20 -81.86
N PRO A 140 6.37 12.54 -81.74
CA PRO A 140 6.99 13.17 -80.56
C PRO A 140 5.98 13.82 -79.57
N PRO A 141 6.42 14.33 -78.39
CA PRO A 141 5.58 14.40 -77.19
C PRO A 141 4.85 15.74 -76.98
N PRO A 142 3.68 15.73 -76.30
CA PRO A 142 3.11 16.92 -75.67
C PRO A 142 3.77 17.20 -74.32
N THR A 143 4.54 18.29 -74.27
CA THR A 143 5.21 18.81 -73.07
C THR A 143 4.23 19.39 -72.04
N HIS A 144 4.21 18.86 -70.81
CA HIS A 144 3.71 19.60 -69.64
C HIS A 144 4.59 19.36 -68.40
N GLY A 145 5.67 20.14 -68.30
CA GLY A 145 6.38 20.37 -67.03
C GLY A 145 5.64 21.37 -66.13
N PRO A 146 5.91 21.38 -64.81
CA PRO A 146 5.28 22.29 -63.86
C PRO A 146 5.69 23.76 -64.11
N LYS A 147 4.75 24.70 -63.89
CA LYS A 147 4.90 26.16 -64.14
C LYS A 147 5.74 26.90 -63.09
N THR A 148 6.85 26.32 -62.65
CA THR A 148 7.88 26.96 -61.83
C THR A 148 9.21 26.72 -62.53
N GLY A 149 9.88 27.79 -62.97
CA GLY A 149 11.05 27.74 -63.86
C GLY A 149 12.32 27.19 -63.22
N ALA A 150 12.28 25.92 -62.83
CA ALA A 150 13.40 25.14 -62.34
C ALA A 150 13.59 23.91 -63.25
N ASP A 151 14.81 23.71 -63.76
CA ASP A 151 15.11 22.61 -64.67
C ASP A 151 14.96 21.24 -63.98
N THR A 152 14.04 20.43 -64.50
CA THR A 152 13.74 19.09 -63.96
C THR A 152 14.79 18.04 -64.37
N SER A 153 15.74 18.39 -65.24
CA SER A 153 16.86 17.54 -65.67
C SER A 153 17.97 17.40 -64.63
N LEU A 154 18.09 18.33 -63.66
CA LEU A 154 19.07 18.24 -62.57
C LEU A 154 18.63 17.32 -61.41
N ILE A 155 17.36 16.88 -61.39
CA ILE A 155 16.85 15.99 -60.34
C ILE A 155 17.10 14.56 -60.78
N ALA A 156 18.08 13.90 -60.16
CA ALA A 156 18.39 12.50 -60.46
C ALA A 156 17.14 11.61 -60.26
N PRO A 157 16.70 10.84 -61.27
CA PRO A 157 15.41 10.12 -61.23
C PRO A 157 15.34 9.00 -60.17
N MET A 158 16.47 8.65 -59.54
CA MET A 158 16.56 7.62 -58.52
C MET A 158 17.22 8.11 -57.22
N GLY A 159 17.02 9.39 -56.86
CA GLY A 159 17.38 9.90 -55.54
C GLY A 159 16.49 9.30 -54.44
N GLY A 160 17.03 8.39 -53.62
CA GLY A 160 16.33 7.65 -52.54
C GLY A 160 15.85 8.48 -51.34
N ALA A 161 15.42 9.72 -51.56
CA ALA A 161 15.03 10.69 -50.54
C ALA A 161 13.51 10.73 -50.27
N THR A 162 12.72 9.78 -50.79
CA THR A 162 11.29 9.61 -50.48
C THR A 162 11.09 9.00 -49.08
N ARG A 163 11.68 9.61 -48.04
CA ARG A 163 11.45 9.21 -46.63
C ARG A 163 9.95 9.23 -46.36
N ASN A 164 9.39 8.07 -46.02
CA ASN A 164 7.96 7.88 -45.91
C ASN A 164 7.35 8.81 -44.84
N LYS A 165 6.63 9.84 -45.29
CA LYS A 165 6.04 10.88 -44.43
C LYS A 165 4.88 10.37 -43.56
N GLN A 166 4.40 9.14 -43.76
CA GLN A 166 3.30 8.52 -43.00
C GLN A 166 3.56 8.38 -41.49
N MET A 167 4.79 8.60 -41.00
CA MET A 167 5.11 8.55 -39.57
C MET A 167 5.44 9.91 -38.94
N LEU A 168 5.35 11.04 -39.68
CA LEU A 168 5.62 12.37 -39.13
C LEU A 168 4.58 12.84 -38.09
N PHE A 169 3.32 12.40 -38.22
CA PHE A 169 2.23 12.77 -37.32
C PHE A 169 1.95 11.75 -36.21
N LYS A 170 2.68 10.62 -36.19
CA LYS A 170 2.61 9.68 -35.08
C LYS A 170 3.35 10.30 -33.89
N LYS A 171 2.60 10.70 -32.86
CA LYS A 171 3.18 11.17 -31.58
C LYS A 171 4.22 10.16 -31.12
N ARG A 172 5.49 10.56 -31.04
CA ARG A 172 6.57 9.67 -30.56
C ARG A 172 6.20 9.22 -29.16
N THR A 173 6.37 7.93 -28.86
CA THR A 173 6.22 7.41 -27.49
C THR A 173 7.08 8.24 -26.56
N LYS A 174 6.46 8.80 -25.51
CA LYS A 174 7.17 9.60 -24.50
C LYS A 174 8.31 8.75 -23.94
N GLN A 175 9.55 9.17 -24.13
CA GLN A 175 10.69 8.52 -23.49
C GLN A 175 10.56 8.70 -21.99
N ILE A 176 10.24 7.61 -21.29
CA ILE A 176 10.18 7.58 -19.84
C ILE A 176 11.61 7.36 -19.36
N TYR A 177 12.25 8.42 -18.89
CA TYR A 177 13.50 8.30 -18.14
C TYR A 177 13.18 7.64 -16.80
N LEU A 178 13.75 6.47 -16.55
CA LEU A 178 13.71 5.85 -15.23
C LEU A 178 14.52 6.71 -14.25
N ALA A 179 14.16 6.66 -12.96
CA ALA A 179 14.91 7.35 -11.92
C ALA A 179 16.37 6.90 -11.87
N LYS A 180 17.27 7.77 -11.38
CA LYS A 180 18.69 7.45 -11.15
C LYS A 180 18.84 6.11 -10.43
N GLU A 181 19.68 5.24 -10.96
CA GLU A 181 19.79 3.85 -10.52
C GLU A 181 20.06 3.74 -9.02
N ASP A 182 21.01 4.51 -8.47
CA ASP A 182 21.35 4.55 -7.03
C ASP A 182 20.12 4.75 -6.13
N THR A 183 19.27 5.72 -6.48
CA THR A 183 18.05 6.06 -5.70
C THR A 183 16.97 5.00 -5.78
N ARG A 184 17.06 4.12 -6.78
CA ARG A 184 16.13 3.03 -7.05
C ARG A 184 16.64 1.73 -6.43
N GLU A 185 17.94 1.46 -6.48
CA GLU A 185 18.59 0.34 -5.78
C GLU A 185 18.45 0.49 -4.27
N LEU A 186 18.67 1.69 -3.72
CA LEU A 186 18.45 1.95 -2.29
C LEU A 186 17.00 1.70 -1.89
N LYS A 187 16.02 2.14 -2.69
CA LYS A 187 14.59 1.86 -2.46
C LYS A 187 14.26 0.37 -2.58
N GLU A 188 14.82 -0.34 -3.56
CA GLU A 188 14.62 -1.78 -3.71
C GLU A 188 15.16 -2.54 -2.49
N GLN A 189 16.35 -2.18 -2.01
CA GLN A 189 16.96 -2.76 -0.81
C GLN A 189 16.16 -2.43 0.46
N GLU A 190 15.68 -1.19 0.60
CA GLU A 190 14.85 -0.77 1.73
C GLU A 190 13.47 -1.47 1.76
N GLN A 191 12.86 -1.68 0.59
CA GLN A 191 11.57 -2.32 0.41
C GLN A 191 11.59 -3.84 0.71
N ARG A 192 12.74 -4.51 0.55
CA ARG A 192 12.89 -5.93 0.93
C ARG A 192 12.62 -6.08 2.43
N PRO A 193 11.65 -6.90 2.87
CA PRO A 193 11.37 -7.05 4.29
C PRO A 193 12.55 -7.71 5.02
N TRP A 194 12.73 -7.35 6.28
CA TRP A 194 13.56 -8.13 7.20
C TRP A 194 12.81 -9.41 7.61
N ILE A 195 13.54 -10.50 7.79
CA ILE A 195 13.07 -11.74 8.37
C ILE A 195 13.90 -11.97 9.63
N LEU A 196 13.21 -12.09 10.77
CA LEU A 196 13.77 -12.53 12.04
C LEU A 196 13.32 -13.97 12.26
N GLU A 197 14.26 -14.88 12.44
CA GLU A 197 14.00 -16.31 12.64
C GLU A 197 14.89 -16.89 13.75
N ASP A 198 14.33 -17.82 14.52
CA ASP A 198 15.07 -18.77 15.36
C ASP A 198 15.41 -20.04 14.57
N ILE A 199 16.31 -20.85 15.11
CA ILE A 199 16.73 -22.11 14.45
C ILE A 199 15.61 -23.16 14.36
N GLU A 200 14.63 -23.10 15.26
CA GLU A 200 13.51 -24.05 15.34
C GLU A 200 12.31 -23.63 14.46
N GLY A 201 12.28 -22.37 14.00
CA GLY A 201 11.19 -21.81 13.20
C GLY A 201 9.91 -21.48 13.97
N GLN A 202 9.92 -21.56 15.31
CA GLN A 202 8.79 -21.22 16.18
C GLN A 202 8.53 -19.72 16.22
N ASN A 203 9.61 -18.93 16.31
CA ASN A 203 9.58 -17.47 16.47
C ASN A 203 10.02 -16.78 15.17
N ASN A 204 9.17 -16.86 14.15
CA ASN A 204 9.41 -16.22 12.85
C ASN A 204 8.62 -14.91 12.71
N TYR A 205 9.30 -13.81 12.38
CA TYR A 205 8.71 -12.49 12.19
C TYR A 205 9.16 -11.83 10.88
N THR A 206 8.22 -11.20 10.18
CA THR A 206 8.49 -10.39 8.97
C THR A 206 8.41 -8.91 9.31
N GLY A 207 9.54 -8.21 9.20
CA GLY A 207 9.71 -6.78 9.43
C GLY A 207 9.56 -5.97 8.14
N THR A 208 8.48 -5.20 7.99
CA THR A 208 8.31 -4.27 6.87
C THR A 208 8.68 -2.83 7.27
N LEU A 209 9.22 -2.04 6.34
CA LEU A 209 9.53 -0.63 6.59
C LEU A 209 8.24 0.16 6.78
N GLU A 210 8.11 0.93 7.87
CA GLU A 210 7.04 1.91 8.01
C GLU A 210 7.38 3.17 7.23
N GLY A 211 6.75 3.34 6.07
CA GLY A 211 6.84 4.56 5.27
C GLY A 211 5.86 5.64 5.72
N GLY A 212 6.20 6.91 5.44
CA GLY A 212 5.27 8.04 5.57
C GLY A 212 5.28 8.74 6.95
N GLN A 213 6.18 8.36 7.84
CA GLN A 213 6.38 9.07 9.11
C GLN A 213 6.90 10.50 8.86
N ARG A 214 6.38 11.49 9.60
CA ARG A 214 6.70 12.92 9.43
C ARG A 214 7.51 13.53 10.57
N SER A 215 7.70 12.78 11.65
CA SER A 215 8.43 13.21 12.84
C SER A 215 9.76 12.49 12.94
N ASP A 216 10.81 13.20 13.34
CA ASP A 216 12.11 12.62 13.64
C ASP A 216 12.11 12.04 15.06
N TYR A 217 12.59 10.80 15.21
CA TYR A 217 12.60 10.09 16.49
C TYR A 217 14.01 10.02 17.06
N MET A 218 14.11 10.16 18.39
CA MET A 218 15.35 10.05 19.14
C MET A 218 15.19 9.00 20.25
N LEU A 219 16.23 8.21 20.44
CA LEU A 219 16.38 7.25 21.53
C LEU A 219 17.22 7.90 22.65
N PHE A 220 16.75 7.76 23.88
CA PHE A 220 17.51 8.09 25.09
C PHE A 220 18.05 6.79 25.67
N VAL A 221 19.35 6.58 25.54
CA VAL A 221 20.06 5.45 26.14
C VAL A 221 20.58 5.88 27.51
N LEU A 222 20.22 5.15 28.56
CA LEU A 222 20.69 5.43 29.92
C LEU A 222 22.21 5.29 30.01
N ALA A 223 22.86 6.30 30.58
CA ALA A 223 24.29 6.39 30.80
C ALA A 223 24.56 6.79 32.27
N GLU A 224 25.82 6.74 32.71
CA GLU A 224 26.20 6.88 34.12
C GLU A 224 25.71 8.17 34.78
N ASN A 225 25.72 9.30 34.07
CA ASN A 225 25.34 10.62 34.57
C ASN A 225 24.17 11.27 33.80
N GLY A 226 23.32 10.47 33.15
CA GLY A 226 22.17 10.98 32.38
C GLY A 226 21.84 10.14 31.15
N PHE A 227 21.52 10.79 30.02
CA PHE A 227 21.09 10.11 28.81
C PHE A 227 21.93 10.46 27.59
N LYS A 228 22.27 9.42 26.82
CA LYS A 228 22.89 9.51 25.51
C LYS A 228 21.80 9.56 24.43
N VAL A 229 21.76 10.64 23.67
CA VAL A 229 20.77 10.89 22.61
C VAL A 229 21.25 10.32 21.28
N VAL A 230 20.43 9.46 20.67
CA VAL A 230 20.73 8.73 19.43
C VAL A 230 19.56 8.92 18.44
N PRO A 231 19.77 9.43 17.20
CA PRO A 231 18.69 9.52 16.21
C PRO A 231 18.28 8.13 15.70
N VAL A 232 16.99 7.95 15.40
CA VAL A 232 16.46 6.75 14.72
C VAL A 232 16.43 6.99 13.22
N ASP A 233 17.09 6.13 12.44
CA ASP A 233 17.12 6.26 10.98
C ASP A 233 15.87 5.64 10.31
N ARG A 234 15.41 4.47 10.79
CA ARG A 234 14.31 3.70 10.17
C ARG A 234 13.47 2.95 11.21
N TRP A 235 12.17 2.85 10.92
CA TRP A 235 11.19 2.13 11.72
C TRP A 235 10.69 0.89 10.96
N TYR A 236 10.76 -0.28 11.59
CA TYR A 236 10.32 -1.56 11.03
C TYR A 236 9.22 -2.20 11.86
N LYS A 237 8.09 -2.56 11.23
CA LYS A 237 7.00 -3.29 11.87
C LYS A 237 7.16 -4.79 11.67
N PHE A 238 7.46 -5.50 12.74
CA PHE A 238 7.60 -6.95 12.76
C PHE A 238 6.24 -7.60 13.04
N GLN A 239 5.70 -8.29 12.04
CA GLN A 239 4.50 -9.11 12.18
C GLN A 239 4.89 -10.58 12.36
N PRO A 240 4.25 -11.34 13.25
CA PRO A 240 4.50 -12.77 13.38
C PRO A 240 4.07 -13.49 12.09
N LYS A 241 4.88 -14.42 11.61
CA LYS A 241 4.48 -15.32 10.53
C LYS A 241 3.30 -16.16 11.01
N ARG A 242 2.26 -16.24 10.19
CA ARG A 242 1.08 -17.07 10.48
C ARG A 242 1.42 -18.52 10.11
N ASN A 243 1.29 -19.43 11.08
CA ASN A 243 1.64 -20.85 10.91
C ASN A 243 0.58 -21.66 10.13
N PHE A 244 -0.57 -21.05 9.79
CA PHE A 244 -1.53 -21.71 8.92
C PHE A 244 -1.08 -21.63 7.45
N LYS A 245 -1.08 -22.76 6.76
CA LYS A 245 -0.92 -22.82 5.31
C LYS A 245 -2.17 -22.21 4.68
N THR A 246 -2.02 -21.07 4.00
CA THR A 246 -3.08 -20.58 3.10
C THR A 246 -3.26 -21.58 1.96
N LEU A 247 -4.51 -21.79 1.53
CA LEU A 247 -4.83 -22.43 0.25
C LEU A 247 -4.00 -21.74 -0.85
N SER A 248 -3.62 -22.48 -1.90
CA SER A 248 -2.99 -21.84 -3.06
C SER A 248 -3.98 -20.86 -3.70
N ILE A 249 -3.48 -19.88 -4.46
CA ILE A 249 -4.34 -18.89 -5.12
C ILE A 249 -5.37 -19.60 -6.02
N GLU A 250 -4.92 -20.61 -6.77
CA GLU A 250 -5.73 -21.45 -7.64
C GLU A 250 -6.77 -22.28 -6.86
N GLU A 251 -6.40 -22.90 -5.74
CA GLU A 251 -7.33 -23.67 -4.90
C GLU A 251 -8.37 -22.77 -4.22
N ALA A 252 -7.96 -21.58 -3.80
CA ALA A 252 -8.87 -20.57 -3.23
C ALA A 252 -9.86 -20.04 -4.28
N GLU A 253 -9.40 -19.76 -5.51
CA GLU A 253 -10.27 -19.39 -6.62
C GLU A 253 -11.25 -20.51 -6.99
N GLU A 254 -10.80 -21.76 -7.03
CA GLU A 254 -11.70 -22.90 -7.23
C GLU A 254 -12.74 -23.02 -6.12
N GLN A 255 -12.34 -22.91 -4.85
CA GLN A 255 -13.28 -23.02 -3.73
C GLN A 255 -14.27 -21.85 -3.70
N LEU A 256 -13.85 -20.63 -4.03
CA LEU A 256 -14.74 -19.46 -4.09
C LEU A 256 -15.69 -19.57 -5.30
N LYS A 257 -15.22 -20.07 -6.45
CA LYS A 257 -16.05 -20.37 -7.63
C LYS A 257 -17.02 -21.53 -7.38
N LYS A 258 -16.63 -22.54 -6.60
CA LYS A 258 -17.51 -23.64 -6.13
C LYS A 258 -18.57 -23.09 -5.16
N GLN A 259 -18.18 -22.28 -4.17
CA GLN A 259 -19.12 -21.62 -3.25
C GLN A 259 -20.09 -20.68 -3.97
N GLN A 260 -19.64 -19.87 -4.93
CA GLN A 260 -20.50 -18.99 -5.72
C GLN A 260 -21.50 -19.78 -6.59
N LYS A 261 -21.07 -20.94 -7.14
CA LYS A 261 -21.96 -21.91 -7.80
C LYS A 261 -22.85 -22.71 -6.84
N GLN A 262 -22.59 -22.66 -5.54
CA GLN A 262 -23.40 -23.30 -4.51
C GLN A 262 -24.39 -22.30 -3.90
N GLU A 263 -24.02 -21.01 -3.81
CA GLU A 263 -24.90 -19.92 -3.41
C GLU A 263 -26.02 -19.67 -4.45
N SER A 264 -25.80 -19.97 -5.73
CA SER A 264 -26.90 -20.03 -6.71
C SER A 264 -27.93 -21.12 -6.40
N GLN A 265 -27.60 -22.15 -5.60
CA GLN A 265 -28.59 -23.11 -5.09
C GLN A 265 -29.52 -22.52 -4.03
N ARG A 266 -29.14 -21.39 -3.39
CA ARG A 266 -29.98 -20.69 -2.38
C ARG A 266 -31.32 -20.22 -2.95
N TRP A 267 -31.36 -19.93 -4.26
CA TRP A 267 -32.58 -19.60 -4.99
C TRP A 267 -33.22 -20.82 -5.65
N MET A 268 -32.53 -21.96 -5.78
CA MET A 268 -33.07 -23.15 -6.42
C MET A 268 -34.24 -23.78 -5.66
N MET A 269 -34.26 -23.67 -4.32
CA MET A 269 -35.45 -24.03 -3.52
C MET A 269 -36.61 -23.02 -3.69
N LEU A 270 -36.32 -21.73 -3.94
CA LEU A 270 -37.35 -20.74 -4.21
C LEU A 270 -37.96 -20.97 -5.60
N ASN A 271 -37.13 -21.16 -6.63
CA ASN A 271 -37.59 -21.48 -7.98
C ASN A 271 -38.31 -22.84 -8.05
N ARG A 272 -37.90 -23.84 -7.25
CA ARG A 272 -38.67 -25.09 -7.12
C ARG A 272 -40.03 -24.85 -6.46
N ARG A 273 -40.09 -24.01 -5.42
CA ARG A 273 -41.35 -23.64 -4.76
C ARG A 273 -42.28 -22.87 -5.69
N GLU A 274 -41.75 -21.95 -6.51
CA GLU A 274 -42.52 -21.25 -7.55
C GLU A 274 -43.05 -22.22 -8.61
N GLN A 275 -42.23 -23.18 -9.06
CA GLN A 275 -42.65 -24.24 -9.98
C GLN A 275 -43.73 -25.15 -9.37
N GLU A 276 -43.61 -25.54 -8.10
CA GLU A 276 -44.62 -26.34 -7.40
C GLU A 276 -45.94 -25.56 -7.22
N SER A 277 -45.89 -24.27 -6.84
CA SER A 277 -47.10 -23.44 -6.75
C SER A 277 -47.80 -23.23 -8.10
N ASN A 278 -47.05 -23.18 -9.20
CA ASN A 278 -47.61 -22.99 -10.55
C ASN A 278 -48.16 -24.31 -11.15
N VAL A 279 -48.01 -25.44 -10.46
CA VAL A 279 -48.55 -26.76 -10.84
C VAL A 279 -49.77 -27.14 -9.99
N GLU A 280 -49.89 -26.66 -8.74
CA GLU A 280 -51.07 -26.92 -7.91
C GLU A 280 -52.38 -26.28 -8.42
N ASP A 281 -52.32 -25.12 -9.09
CA ASP A 281 -53.51 -24.45 -9.65
C ASP A 281 -54.12 -25.17 -10.88
N ALA A 282 -53.45 -26.22 -11.39
CA ALA A 282 -53.89 -26.97 -12.58
C ALA A 282 -54.61 -28.30 -12.28
N ALA A 283 -54.83 -28.67 -11.00
CA ALA A 283 -55.40 -29.96 -10.60
C ALA A 283 -56.76 -29.81 -9.89
N PRO A 284 -57.88 -30.33 -10.44
CA PRO A 284 -59.20 -30.19 -9.81
C PRO A 284 -59.31 -31.08 -8.56
N ARG A 285 -59.26 -30.47 -7.37
CA ARG A 285 -59.39 -31.18 -6.08
C ARG A 285 -60.82 -31.73 -5.91
N HIS A 286 -61.00 -33.01 -6.25
CA HIS A 286 -62.27 -33.72 -6.10
C HIS A 286 -62.64 -33.87 -4.61
N LYS A 287 -63.64 -33.12 -4.15
CA LYS A 287 -64.09 -33.15 -2.74
C LYS A 287 -64.78 -34.48 -2.45
N PHE A 288 -64.21 -35.30 -1.58
CA PHE A 288 -64.91 -36.44 -0.99
C PHE A 288 -66.04 -35.93 -0.09
N LYS A 289 -67.27 -36.42 -0.31
CA LYS A 289 -68.38 -36.23 0.63
C LYS A 289 -68.18 -37.18 1.80
N VAL A 290 -68.18 -36.64 3.01
CA VAL A 290 -68.38 -37.45 4.22
C VAL A 290 -69.82 -37.95 4.20
N VAL A 291 -70.01 -39.26 4.39
CA VAL A 291 -71.34 -39.87 4.52
C VAL A 291 -71.67 -39.92 6.00
N ASP A 292 -72.82 -39.36 6.37
CA ASP A 292 -73.28 -39.30 7.76
C ASP A 292 -73.90 -40.64 8.15
N ASN A 293 -73.27 -41.36 9.08
CA ASN A 293 -73.76 -42.64 9.60
C ASN A 293 -74.28 -42.42 11.02
N GLY A 294 -75.60 -42.31 11.15
CA GLY A 294 -76.25 -42.07 12.43
C GLY A 294 -76.10 -43.23 13.42
N GLU A 295 -75.78 -42.91 14.67
CA GLU A 295 -75.93 -43.83 15.79
C GLU A 295 -77.34 -43.75 16.40
N LYS A 296 -77.85 -44.92 16.77
CA LYS A 296 -79.20 -45.10 17.33
C LYS A 296 -79.27 -44.63 18.78
N ARG A 297 -80.38 -43.98 19.15
CA ARG A 297 -81.18 -44.37 20.32
C ARG A 297 -82.64 -43.95 20.13
#